data_AF-A0A1I4ZE93-F1
#
_entry.id   AF-A0A1I4ZE93-F1
#
_cell.length_a   1.000
_cell.length_b   1.000
_cell.length_c   1.000
_cell.angle_alpha   90.00
_cell.angle_beta   90.00
_cell.angle_gamma   90.00
#
_symmetry.space_group_name_H-M   'P 1'
#
loop_
_entity.id
_entity.type
_entity.pdbx_description
1 polymer ?
#
loop_
_entity_poly.entity_id
_entity_poly.type
_entity_poly.pdbx_seq_one_letter_code
_entity_poly.pdbx_strand_id
1 'polypeptide(L)'
;MRNKFKYIIFSFFSLALLLGCEERENFDEDLSPVLNILTTLEGNGTRANIDHLQGRINLVLPPRTDINNVELDISAPQGVEVNPSSGASLDLSERVEITTTYGNSTRSYQLLTRVLPNKIAFLGEQETFEELLENADDDIVAAAEWVQETYPEDFEYLNAAEVTFEDLQSVNVVVFYYDQVGSSDLPEVFTEGGAKSAFIQYLVEGGKLLLGGMATSFAETVGRDQSGLLTIQGNGEGFDSPDTWAIDGGVNFVSSKKSHPIYTFNEGLVEENEEGYFPVIDAGFREDHNNLWDASSLLEPGNQPGQFNEFERLYGGEVLAVWSGVSDECCPGIIEFKPKTPYSGTIIAIGIGGIEWNMNDGRTNEYRGNIEGIYKNAIDYLSTL
;
A
#
# COMPACT_ATOMS: atom_id res chain seq x y z
N MET A 1 -33.01 51.82 85.10
CA MET A 1 -34.40 51.58 84.62
C MET A 1 -34.43 51.67 83.10
N ARG A 2 -35.40 51.00 82.45
CA ARG A 2 -35.90 51.16 81.06
C ARG A 2 -35.20 52.17 80.11
N ASN A 3 -34.78 51.66 78.93
CA ASN A 3 -35.12 52.11 77.55
C ASN A 3 -34.86 53.61 77.15
N LYS A 4 -34.42 53.98 75.92
CA LYS A 4 -34.73 53.45 74.56
C LYS A 4 -33.97 54.22 73.44
N PHE A 5 -33.69 53.59 72.28
CA PHE A 5 -33.42 54.17 70.92
C PHE A 5 -32.19 55.12 70.75
N LYS A 6 -31.60 55.41 69.55
CA LYS A 6 -31.77 55.12 68.09
C LYS A 6 -30.36 55.33 67.40
N TYR A 7 -29.98 55.09 66.14
CA TYR A 7 -30.53 54.76 64.79
C TYR A 7 -29.54 53.77 64.08
N ILE A 8 -29.95 52.78 63.26
CA ILE A 8 -30.06 52.75 61.77
C ILE A 8 -28.82 53.14 60.94
N ILE A 9 -28.20 52.15 60.28
CA ILE A 9 -27.31 52.12 59.06
C ILE A 9 -26.63 50.72 59.05
N PHE A 10 -26.37 49.96 57.97
CA PHE A 10 -26.52 50.08 56.49
C PHE A 10 -26.79 48.69 55.84
N SER A 11 -27.02 48.65 54.52
CA SER A 11 -26.89 47.51 53.57
C SER A 11 -27.85 46.30 53.55
N PHE A 12 -28.12 45.85 52.32
CA PHE A 12 -28.84 44.64 51.91
C PHE A 12 -27.85 43.74 51.16
N PHE A 13 -27.94 42.41 51.29
CA PHE A 13 -27.35 41.50 50.29
C PHE A 13 -28.20 40.23 50.20
N SER A 14 -28.50 39.80 48.97
CA SER A 14 -29.41 38.69 48.67
C SER A 14 -28.64 37.38 48.54
N LEU A 15 -28.98 36.38 49.35
CA LEU A 15 -28.44 35.03 49.23
C LEU A 15 -29.30 34.23 48.23
N ALA A 16 -28.75 33.96 47.05
CA ALA A 16 -29.43 33.15 46.03
C ALA A 16 -29.30 31.65 46.36
N LEU A 17 -30.38 30.90 46.13
CA LEU A 17 -30.39 29.44 46.23
C LEU A 17 -29.75 28.85 44.97
N LEU A 18 -28.60 28.21 45.11
CA LEU A 18 -28.04 27.34 44.09
C LEU A 18 -28.60 25.92 44.31
N LEU A 19 -29.50 25.50 43.41
CA LEU A 19 -29.78 24.09 43.20
C LEU A 19 -28.58 23.52 42.44
N GLY A 20 -27.91 22.51 43.00
CA GLY A 20 -26.85 21.80 42.29
C GLY A 20 -27.42 21.00 41.13
N CYS A 21 -26.71 21.00 40.00
CA CYS A 21 -26.83 19.91 39.04
C CYS A 21 -26.07 18.71 39.62
N GLU A 22 -26.75 17.59 39.82
CA GLU A 22 -26.07 16.30 39.93
C GLU A 22 -25.59 15.93 38.52
N GLU A 23 -24.29 15.99 38.28
CA GLU A 23 -23.70 15.37 37.09
C GLU A 23 -23.88 13.86 37.22
N ARG A 24 -24.54 13.24 36.23
CA ARG A 24 -24.65 11.78 36.17
C ARG A 24 -23.37 11.22 35.58
N GLU A 25 -22.45 10.86 36.45
CA GLU A 25 -21.37 9.92 36.16
C GLU A 25 -22.02 8.56 35.83
N ASN A 26 -22.28 8.33 34.52
CA ASN A 26 -22.70 7.02 34.00
C ASN A 26 -21.49 6.13 33.65
N PHE A 27 -20.30 6.51 34.13
CA PHE A 27 -19.03 5.83 33.96
C PHE A 27 -18.44 5.64 35.35
N ASP A 28 -18.22 4.39 35.74
CA ASP A 28 -17.80 4.01 37.08
C ASP A 28 -16.29 3.76 37.05
N GLU A 29 -15.49 4.75 37.46
CA GLU A 29 -14.02 4.71 37.36
C GLU A 29 -13.39 3.62 38.22
N ASP A 30 -14.08 3.14 39.27
CA ASP A 30 -13.63 2.03 40.13
C ASP A 30 -13.96 0.64 39.55
N LEU A 31 -14.84 0.54 38.54
CA LEU A 31 -15.16 -0.74 37.87
C LEU A 31 -14.09 -1.13 36.84
N SER A 32 -13.07 -1.86 37.31
CA SER A 32 -12.18 -2.64 36.43
C SER A 32 -13.02 -3.56 35.51
N PRO A 33 -13.00 -3.38 34.18
CA PRO A 33 -13.91 -4.08 33.29
C PRO A 33 -13.54 -5.56 33.17
N VAL A 34 -14.53 -6.44 33.36
CA VAL A 34 -14.36 -7.89 33.18
C VAL A 34 -14.33 -8.22 31.68
N LEU A 35 -13.14 -8.18 31.10
CA LEU A 35 -12.89 -8.41 29.68
C LEU A 35 -12.45 -9.85 29.42
N ASN A 36 -13.37 -10.71 28.95
CA ASN A 36 -13.05 -12.05 28.45
C ASN A 36 -12.71 -12.01 26.94
N ILE A 37 -11.65 -11.30 26.58
CA ILE A 37 -11.23 -11.07 25.19
C ILE A 37 -9.78 -11.46 24.97
N LEU A 38 -9.41 -11.65 23.70
CA LEU A 38 -8.03 -11.58 23.25
C LEU A 38 -7.59 -10.13 23.08
N THR A 39 -6.33 -9.84 23.41
CA THR A 39 -5.65 -8.56 23.15
C THR A 39 -4.89 -8.62 21.83
N THR A 40 -4.15 -9.71 21.60
CA THR A 40 -3.45 -10.01 20.33
C THR A 40 -3.47 -11.51 20.05
N LEU A 41 -3.36 -11.87 18.78
CA LEU A 41 -3.02 -13.20 18.31
C LEU A 41 -2.06 -13.03 17.13
N GLU A 42 -0.94 -13.73 17.16
CA GLU A 42 0.11 -13.69 16.15
C GLU A 42 0.54 -15.11 15.77
N GLY A 43 0.84 -15.34 14.50
CA GLY A 43 1.28 -16.64 13.98
C GLY A 43 2.32 -16.46 12.89
N ASN A 44 3.43 -17.20 12.98
CA ASN A 44 4.59 -17.06 12.09
C ASN A 44 5.04 -15.60 11.84
N GLY A 45 5.01 -14.75 12.89
CA GLY A 45 5.38 -13.33 12.83
C GLY A 45 4.32 -12.36 12.30
N THR A 46 3.15 -12.85 11.87
CA THR A 46 2.04 -12.00 11.39
C THR A 46 0.96 -11.84 12.45
N ARG A 47 0.41 -10.62 12.59
CA ARG A 47 -0.66 -10.31 13.55
C ARG A 47 -2.04 -10.46 12.92
N ALA A 48 -2.93 -11.19 13.61
CA ALA A 48 -4.30 -11.38 13.16
C ALA A 48 -5.20 -10.16 13.42
N ASN A 49 -6.20 -9.98 12.56
CA ASN A 49 -7.30 -9.03 12.77
C ASN A 49 -8.43 -9.71 13.57
N ILE A 50 -8.82 -9.13 14.71
CA ILE A 50 -9.77 -9.72 15.68
C ILE A 50 -11.07 -8.91 15.73
N ASP A 51 -12.16 -9.45 15.18
CA ASP A 51 -13.51 -8.91 15.35
C ASP A 51 -14.15 -9.47 16.63
N HIS A 52 -14.15 -8.66 17.70
CA HIS A 52 -14.77 -8.99 18.98
C HIS A 52 -16.31 -9.05 18.96
N LEU A 53 -16.98 -8.47 17.95
CA LEU A 53 -18.44 -8.43 17.83
C LEU A 53 -18.98 -9.64 17.05
N GLN A 54 -18.30 -10.03 15.97
CA GLN A 54 -18.61 -11.24 15.20
C GLN A 54 -18.00 -12.52 15.79
N GLY A 55 -17.05 -12.40 16.72
CA GLY A 55 -16.30 -13.55 17.25
C GLY A 55 -15.44 -14.19 16.17
N ARG A 56 -14.73 -13.38 15.38
CA ARG A 56 -13.87 -13.84 14.27
C ARG A 56 -12.44 -13.36 14.45
N ILE A 57 -11.50 -14.17 14.00
CA ILE A 57 -10.08 -13.84 13.90
C ILE A 57 -9.66 -14.21 12.48
N ASN A 58 -9.05 -13.27 11.74
CA ASN A 58 -8.49 -13.54 10.42
C ASN A 58 -6.96 -13.40 10.50
N LEU A 59 -6.25 -14.49 10.23
CA LEU A 59 -4.79 -14.57 10.25
C LEU A 59 -4.29 -14.82 8.81
N VAL A 60 -3.51 -13.89 8.29
CA VAL A 60 -2.84 -14.01 6.98
C VAL A 60 -1.39 -14.37 7.24
N LEU A 61 -0.99 -15.57 6.84
CA LEU A 61 0.35 -16.12 7.07
C LEU A 61 1.28 -15.86 5.88
N PRO A 62 2.59 -15.70 6.10
CA PRO A 62 3.56 -15.51 5.02
C PRO A 62 3.58 -16.67 4.01
N PRO A 63 3.99 -16.44 2.76
CA PRO A 63 4.08 -17.50 1.76
C PRO A 63 4.94 -18.68 2.23
N ARG A 64 4.64 -19.88 1.70
CA ARG A 64 5.34 -21.14 2.04
C ARG A 64 5.25 -21.59 3.52
N THR A 65 4.42 -20.95 4.37
CA THR A 65 4.19 -21.40 5.77
C THR A 65 3.53 -22.79 5.82
N ASP A 66 4.03 -23.69 6.67
CA ASP A 66 3.36 -24.97 6.97
C ASP A 66 2.12 -24.74 7.85
N ILE A 67 0.97 -24.57 7.20
CA ILE A 67 -0.32 -24.33 7.86
C ILE A 67 -0.76 -25.46 8.81
N ASN A 68 -0.19 -26.66 8.70
CA ASN A 68 -0.52 -27.81 9.55
C ASN A 68 0.17 -27.75 10.93
N ASN A 69 1.14 -26.85 11.12
CA ASN A 69 1.93 -26.74 12.35
C ASN A 69 2.36 -25.29 12.62
N VAL A 70 1.39 -24.41 12.86
CA VAL A 70 1.61 -23.00 13.17
C VAL A 70 1.57 -22.77 14.68
N GLU A 71 2.68 -22.31 15.26
CA GLU A 71 2.70 -21.83 16.65
C GLU A 71 2.04 -20.45 16.75
N LEU A 72 1.12 -20.31 17.71
CA LEU A 72 0.42 -19.06 17.98
C LEU A 72 0.92 -18.40 19.27
N ASP A 73 1.34 -17.14 19.20
CA ASP A 73 1.42 -16.28 20.38
C ASP A 73 0.08 -15.57 20.58
N ILE A 74 -0.45 -15.63 21.81
CA ILE A 74 -1.80 -15.19 22.15
C ILE A 74 -1.77 -14.43 23.48
N SER A 75 -2.12 -13.15 23.45
CA SER A 75 -2.18 -12.29 24.63
C SER A 75 -3.63 -11.99 25.01
N ALA A 76 -3.90 -11.93 26.31
CA ALA A 76 -5.21 -11.60 26.89
C ALA A 76 -5.05 -10.83 28.22
N PRO A 77 -6.09 -10.14 28.72
CA PRO A 77 -6.06 -9.46 30.02
C PRO A 77 -5.74 -10.40 31.20
N GLN A 78 -5.18 -9.83 32.28
CA GLN A 78 -4.79 -10.60 33.45
C GLN A 78 -5.97 -11.36 34.08
N GLY A 79 -5.82 -12.67 34.27
CA GLY A 79 -6.87 -13.55 34.80
C GLY A 79 -7.85 -14.10 33.75
N VAL A 80 -7.64 -13.80 32.47
CA VAL A 80 -8.29 -14.53 31.36
C VAL A 80 -7.49 -15.79 31.06
N GLU A 81 -8.16 -16.93 31.08
CA GLU A 81 -7.64 -18.21 30.59
C GLU A 81 -7.96 -18.33 29.08
N VAL A 82 -6.99 -18.81 28.29
CA VAL A 82 -7.13 -18.96 26.83
C VAL A 82 -6.89 -20.41 26.45
N ASN A 83 -7.76 -20.97 25.59
CA ASN A 83 -7.64 -22.32 25.06
C ASN A 83 -7.91 -22.35 23.54
N PRO A 84 -6.97 -22.83 22.69
CA PRO A 84 -5.60 -23.23 23.04
C PRO A 84 -4.77 -22.11 23.67
N SER A 85 -3.76 -22.45 24.46
CA SER A 85 -2.87 -21.48 25.10
C SER A 85 -1.87 -20.89 24.10
N SER A 86 -1.29 -19.71 24.40
CA SER A 86 -0.09 -19.24 23.70
C SER A 86 1.03 -20.29 23.76
N GLY A 87 1.82 -20.38 22.68
CA GLY A 87 2.85 -21.41 22.48
C GLY A 87 2.29 -22.77 22.03
N ALA A 88 1.01 -22.85 21.64
CA ALA A 88 0.44 -24.04 21.03
C ALA A 88 0.68 -24.04 19.51
N SER A 89 1.34 -25.08 19.00
CA SER A 89 1.38 -25.40 17.57
C SER A 89 0.08 -26.08 17.15
N LEU A 90 -0.59 -25.55 16.13
CA LEU A 90 -1.90 -26.01 15.66
C LEU A 90 -1.91 -26.26 14.15
N ASP A 91 -2.77 -27.19 13.73
CA ASP A 91 -3.23 -27.29 12.35
C ASP A 91 -4.30 -26.23 12.11
N LEU A 92 -4.00 -25.29 11.20
CA LEU A 92 -4.86 -24.17 10.82
C LEU A 92 -5.41 -24.32 9.38
N SER A 93 -5.27 -25.51 8.76
CA SER A 93 -5.79 -25.79 7.41
C SER A 93 -7.33 -25.68 7.33
N GLU A 94 -8.00 -25.82 8.47
CA GLU A 94 -9.42 -25.62 8.68
C GLU A 94 -9.68 -24.65 9.84
N ARG A 95 -10.96 -24.25 10.03
CA ARG A 95 -11.32 -23.29 11.09
C ARG A 95 -11.12 -23.87 12.48
N VAL A 96 -10.41 -23.13 13.33
CA VAL A 96 -10.15 -23.48 14.74
C VAL A 96 -10.96 -22.58 15.68
N GLU A 97 -11.51 -23.15 16.75
CA GLU A 97 -12.12 -22.35 17.83
C GLU A 97 -11.07 -21.97 18.89
N ILE A 98 -10.93 -20.67 19.16
CA ILE A 98 -10.15 -20.13 20.28
C ILE A 98 -11.16 -19.65 21.33
N THR A 99 -11.03 -20.10 22.58
CA THR A 99 -11.91 -19.68 23.68
C THR A 99 -11.16 -18.88 24.73
N THR A 100 -11.84 -17.87 25.29
CA THR A 100 -11.33 -16.99 26.35
C THR A 100 -12.30 -17.00 27.51
N THR A 101 -11.81 -17.32 28.71
CA THR A 101 -12.65 -17.49 29.91
C THR A 101 -12.16 -16.61 31.05
N TYR A 102 -13.06 -15.86 31.67
CA TYR A 102 -12.81 -15.14 32.91
C TYR A 102 -13.86 -15.55 33.95
N GLY A 103 -13.43 -16.26 35.00
CA GLY A 103 -14.33 -16.85 35.99
C GLY A 103 -15.36 -17.79 35.33
N ASN A 104 -16.64 -17.41 35.37
CA ASN A 104 -17.73 -18.18 34.76
C ASN A 104 -18.15 -17.68 33.35
N SER A 105 -17.42 -16.72 32.77
CA SER A 105 -17.79 -16.06 31.50
C SER A 105 -16.82 -16.45 30.37
N THR A 106 -17.29 -17.30 29.46
CA THR A 106 -16.53 -17.74 28.28
C THR A 106 -17.00 -17.03 27.01
N ARG A 107 -16.05 -16.70 26.13
CA ARG A 107 -16.27 -16.22 24.76
C ARG A 107 -15.52 -17.13 23.79
N SER A 108 -16.16 -17.52 22.69
CA SER A 108 -15.52 -18.24 21.58
C SER A 108 -15.23 -17.29 20.42
N TYR A 109 -14.12 -17.53 19.74
CA TYR A 109 -13.73 -16.92 18.48
C TYR A 109 -13.48 -18.03 17.45
N GLN A 110 -13.88 -17.78 16.20
CA GLN A 110 -13.53 -18.62 15.06
C GLN A 110 -12.30 -18.02 14.37
N LEU A 111 -11.19 -18.77 14.38
CA LEU A 111 -9.97 -18.45 13.64
C LEU A 111 -10.11 -18.96 12.20
N LEU A 112 -9.95 -18.04 11.25
CA LEU A 112 -9.82 -18.31 9.82
C LEU A 112 -8.40 -17.93 9.40
N THR A 113 -7.74 -18.81 8.65
CA THR A 113 -6.34 -18.65 8.26
C THR A 113 -6.21 -18.75 6.75
N ARG A 114 -5.36 -17.92 6.14
CA ARG A 114 -4.94 -17.97 4.73
C ARG A 114 -3.41 -17.91 4.69
N VAL A 115 -2.76 -18.81 3.97
CA VAL A 115 -1.36 -18.60 3.54
C VAL A 115 -1.39 -17.70 2.31
N LEU A 116 -0.52 -16.69 2.25
CA LEU A 116 -0.36 -15.91 1.03
C LEU A 116 0.20 -16.79 -0.10
N PRO A 117 -0.18 -16.54 -1.37
CA PRO A 117 0.46 -17.19 -2.50
C PRO A 117 1.95 -16.81 -2.57
N ASN A 118 2.76 -17.56 -3.30
CA ASN A 118 4.20 -17.29 -3.41
C ASN A 118 4.65 -16.75 -4.77
N LYS A 119 3.85 -16.87 -5.84
CA LYS A 119 4.31 -16.50 -7.18
C LYS A 119 4.38 -14.98 -7.39
N ILE A 120 5.44 -14.55 -8.06
CA ILE A 120 5.67 -13.21 -8.59
C ILE A 120 5.57 -13.34 -10.11
N ALA A 121 4.47 -12.87 -10.68
CA ALA A 121 4.21 -13.02 -12.10
C ALA A 121 4.66 -11.79 -12.88
N PHE A 122 5.16 -11.96 -14.12
CA PHE A 122 5.28 -10.89 -15.09
C PHE A 122 4.19 -11.01 -16.16
N LEU A 123 3.45 -9.93 -16.40
CA LEU A 123 2.38 -9.86 -17.41
C LEU A 123 2.92 -9.31 -18.74
N GLY A 124 2.72 -10.02 -19.84
CA GLY A 124 3.12 -9.60 -21.19
C GLY A 124 2.06 -9.85 -22.26
N GLU A 125 2.30 -9.35 -23.48
CA GLU A 125 1.38 -9.44 -24.62
C GLU A 125 1.58 -10.71 -25.47
N GLN A 126 2.79 -11.25 -25.48
CA GLN A 126 3.22 -12.37 -26.32
C GLN A 126 2.71 -13.74 -25.81
N GLU A 127 2.71 -14.78 -26.66
CA GLU A 127 2.15 -16.09 -26.26
C GLU A 127 3.01 -16.76 -25.18
N THR A 128 4.33 -16.49 -25.19
CA THR A 128 5.29 -17.04 -24.25
C THR A 128 6.36 -16.02 -23.81
N PHE A 129 7.04 -16.31 -22.70
CA PHE A 129 8.19 -15.53 -22.24
C PHE A 129 9.34 -15.50 -23.27
N GLU A 130 9.58 -16.60 -23.99
CA GLU A 130 10.61 -16.67 -25.04
C GLU A 130 10.27 -15.72 -26.22
N GLU A 131 8.99 -15.62 -26.59
CA GLU A 131 8.54 -14.64 -27.58
C GLU A 131 8.60 -13.19 -27.08
N LEU A 132 8.37 -12.94 -25.79
CA LEU A 132 8.57 -11.61 -25.19
C LEU A 132 10.04 -11.18 -25.33
N LEU A 133 10.99 -12.04 -24.92
CA LEU A 133 12.43 -11.75 -25.03
C LEU A 133 12.90 -11.51 -26.48
N GLU A 134 12.25 -12.12 -27.47
CA GLU A 134 12.60 -11.94 -28.90
C GLU A 134 11.90 -10.74 -29.58
N ASN A 135 10.73 -10.28 -29.11
CA ASN A 135 9.84 -9.40 -29.88
C ASN A 135 9.23 -8.20 -29.13
N ALA A 136 9.39 -8.10 -27.81
CA ALA A 136 8.94 -6.92 -27.06
C ALA A 136 9.95 -5.76 -27.15
N ASP A 137 9.55 -4.60 -26.64
CA ASP A 137 10.42 -3.44 -26.44
C ASP A 137 11.59 -3.76 -25.49
N ASP A 138 12.78 -3.21 -25.71
CA ASP A 138 13.97 -3.58 -24.94
C ASP A 138 13.91 -3.19 -23.45
N ASP A 139 13.07 -2.22 -23.10
CA ASP A 139 12.80 -1.85 -21.71
C ASP A 139 11.87 -2.88 -21.02
N ILE A 140 10.86 -3.39 -21.76
CA ILE A 140 9.99 -4.50 -21.31
C ILE A 140 10.82 -5.78 -21.13
N VAL A 141 11.70 -6.09 -22.08
CA VAL A 141 12.60 -7.25 -22.01
C VAL A 141 13.49 -7.18 -20.77
N ALA A 142 14.19 -6.05 -20.57
CA ALA A 142 15.10 -5.88 -19.44
C ALA A 142 14.39 -5.93 -18.06
N ALA A 143 13.16 -5.39 -17.97
CA ALA A 143 12.33 -5.53 -16.77
C ALA A 143 11.91 -6.99 -16.53
N ALA A 144 11.51 -7.71 -17.58
CA ALA A 144 11.03 -9.09 -17.50
C ALA A 144 12.15 -10.08 -17.14
N GLU A 145 13.34 -9.92 -17.72
CA GLU A 145 14.55 -10.67 -17.34
C GLU A 145 14.91 -10.42 -15.86
N TRP A 146 14.95 -9.15 -15.42
CA TRP A 146 15.31 -8.83 -14.03
C TRP A 146 14.34 -9.42 -13.00
N VAL A 147 13.02 -9.44 -13.26
CA VAL A 147 12.06 -10.10 -12.38
C VAL A 147 12.29 -11.61 -12.33
N GLN A 148 12.64 -12.25 -13.45
CA GLN A 148 12.99 -13.67 -13.48
C GLN A 148 14.29 -13.97 -12.72
N GLU A 149 15.35 -13.18 -12.91
CA GLU A 149 16.64 -13.37 -12.24
C GLU A 149 16.56 -13.10 -10.73
N THR A 150 15.70 -12.16 -10.31
CA THR A 150 15.51 -11.80 -8.88
C THR A 150 14.64 -12.83 -8.13
N TYR A 151 13.67 -13.46 -8.80
CA TYR A 151 12.69 -14.36 -8.18
C TYR A 151 12.62 -15.76 -8.82
N PRO A 152 13.72 -16.46 -9.16
CA PRO A 152 13.70 -17.59 -10.11
C PRO A 152 12.87 -18.81 -9.67
N GLU A 153 12.69 -19.05 -8.37
CA GLU A 153 11.82 -20.12 -7.84
C GLU A 153 10.34 -19.72 -7.84
N ASP A 154 10.08 -18.41 -7.71
CA ASP A 154 8.76 -17.81 -7.55
C ASP A 154 8.27 -17.08 -8.81
N PHE A 155 9.06 -17.05 -9.88
CA PHE A 155 8.69 -16.45 -11.16
C PHE A 155 7.55 -17.21 -11.85
N GLU A 156 6.72 -16.48 -12.59
CA GLU A 156 5.67 -16.98 -13.47
C GLU A 156 5.46 -15.98 -14.63
N TYR A 157 5.12 -16.44 -15.82
CA TYR A 157 4.77 -15.57 -16.95
C TYR A 157 3.28 -15.69 -17.24
N LEU A 158 2.62 -14.54 -17.42
CA LEU A 158 1.20 -14.46 -17.78
C LEU A 158 1.05 -13.81 -19.16
N ASN A 159 0.50 -14.57 -20.10
CA ASN A 159 0.02 -14.06 -21.39
C ASN A 159 -1.30 -13.30 -21.17
N ALA A 160 -1.32 -12.01 -21.47
CA ALA A 160 -2.49 -11.15 -21.30
C ALA A 160 -3.70 -11.57 -22.16
N ALA A 161 -3.51 -12.29 -23.27
CA ALA A 161 -4.60 -12.74 -24.12
C ALA A 161 -5.42 -13.88 -23.52
N GLU A 162 -4.81 -14.69 -22.64
CA GLU A 162 -5.42 -15.92 -22.11
C GLU A 162 -5.60 -15.96 -20.58
N VAL A 163 -4.92 -15.08 -19.83
CA VAL A 163 -4.95 -15.06 -18.35
C VAL A 163 -6.36 -14.99 -17.76
N THR A 164 -6.67 -15.93 -16.87
CA THR A 164 -7.93 -16.02 -16.13
C THR A 164 -7.77 -15.69 -14.65
N PHE A 165 -8.88 -15.62 -13.92
CA PHE A 165 -8.83 -15.47 -12.47
C PHE A 165 -8.31 -16.73 -11.75
N GLU A 166 -8.39 -17.92 -12.36
CA GLU A 166 -7.91 -19.17 -11.74
C GLU A 166 -6.37 -19.19 -11.67
N ASP A 167 -5.70 -18.74 -12.74
CA ASP A 167 -4.24 -18.63 -12.82
C ASP A 167 -3.68 -17.63 -11.78
N LEU A 168 -4.40 -16.52 -11.58
CA LEU A 168 -4.05 -15.48 -10.60
C LEU A 168 -4.19 -15.94 -9.14
N GLN A 169 -4.80 -17.09 -8.82
CA GLN A 169 -4.93 -17.55 -7.42
C GLN A 169 -3.60 -17.97 -6.79
N SER A 170 -2.63 -18.40 -7.60
CA SER A 170 -1.26 -18.74 -7.19
C SER A 170 -0.34 -17.52 -7.03
N VAL A 171 -0.77 -16.35 -7.50
CA VAL A 171 0.07 -15.15 -7.64
C VAL A 171 -0.13 -14.18 -6.48
N ASN A 172 0.96 -13.80 -5.83
CA ASN A 172 0.97 -12.82 -4.75
C ASN A 172 1.08 -11.39 -5.30
N VAL A 173 1.99 -11.18 -6.26
CA VAL A 173 2.22 -9.89 -6.92
C VAL A 173 2.33 -10.14 -8.42
N VAL A 174 1.62 -9.35 -9.22
CA VAL A 174 1.83 -9.28 -10.67
C VAL A 174 2.60 -7.99 -10.96
N VAL A 175 3.77 -8.13 -11.57
CA VAL A 175 4.51 -7.03 -12.18
C VAL A 175 4.00 -6.86 -13.61
N PHE A 176 3.67 -5.62 -13.96
CA PHE A 176 3.37 -5.22 -15.34
C PHE A 176 4.15 -3.95 -15.63
N TYR A 177 5.21 -4.10 -16.43
CA TYR A 177 5.92 -2.97 -17.05
C TYR A 177 5.52 -2.94 -18.52
N TYR A 178 5.27 -1.75 -19.06
CA TYR A 178 4.97 -1.58 -20.48
C TYR A 178 5.51 -0.24 -20.95
N ASP A 179 6.14 -0.25 -22.11
CA ASP A 179 6.65 0.93 -22.79
C ASP A 179 6.61 0.72 -24.33
N GLN A 180 6.62 1.83 -25.07
CA GLN A 180 6.68 1.87 -26.55
C GLN A 180 6.95 3.31 -27.03
N VAL A 181 7.71 3.47 -28.11
CA VAL A 181 7.82 4.77 -28.79
C VAL A 181 6.55 5.11 -29.59
N GLY A 182 6.06 6.35 -29.45
CA GLY A 182 5.04 6.96 -30.31
C GLY A 182 3.57 6.86 -29.85
N SER A 183 3.28 6.16 -28.75
CA SER A 183 1.96 6.13 -28.11
C SER A 183 2.06 5.85 -26.61
N SER A 184 1.14 6.38 -25.80
CA SER A 184 1.00 6.01 -24.36
C SER A 184 -0.24 5.15 -24.08
N ASP A 185 -0.94 4.71 -25.13
CA ASP A 185 -2.09 3.81 -25.03
C ASP A 185 -1.64 2.35 -24.84
N LEU A 186 -2.22 1.65 -23.86
CA LEU A 186 -2.03 0.21 -23.69
C LEU A 186 -2.80 -0.59 -24.76
N PRO A 187 -2.21 -1.65 -25.36
CA PRO A 187 -2.88 -2.52 -26.33
C PRO A 187 -4.23 -3.10 -25.85
N GLU A 188 -5.13 -3.37 -26.79
CA GLU A 188 -6.50 -3.86 -26.54
C GLU A 188 -6.54 -5.13 -25.67
N VAL A 189 -5.50 -5.97 -25.74
CA VAL A 189 -5.36 -7.21 -24.94
C VAL A 189 -5.37 -6.95 -23.43
N PHE A 190 -4.84 -5.82 -22.97
CA PHE A 190 -4.86 -5.43 -21.56
C PHE A 190 -6.15 -4.69 -21.19
N THR A 191 -6.74 -3.95 -22.13
CA THR A 191 -7.80 -2.96 -21.82
C THR A 191 -9.23 -3.48 -21.97
N GLU A 192 -9.43 -4.65 -22.57
CA GLU A 192 -10.74 -5.28 -22.79
C GLU A 192 -10.86 -6.74 -22.23
N GLY A 193 -12.01 -7.37 -22.46
CA GLY A 193 -12.16 -8.82 -22.42
C GLY A 193 -12.03 -9.53 -21.06
N GLY A 194 -11.49 -10.75 -21.12
CA GLY A 194 -11.39 -11.68 -19.99
C GLY A 194 -10.32 -11.27 -18.98
N ALA A 195 -9.12 -10.93 -19.45
CA ALA A 195 -7.99 -10.56 -18.60
C ALA A 195 -8.31 -9.38 -17.68
N LYS A 196 -8.84 -8.28 -18.24
CA LYS A 196 -9.34 -7.14 -17.44
C LYS A 196 -10.33 -7.55 -16.36
N SER A 197 -11.26 -8.46 -16.69
CA SER A 197 -12.25 -8.97 -15.73
C SER A 197 -11.59 -9.80 -14.61
N ALA A 198 -10.57 -10.59 -14.94
CA ALA A 198 -9.78 -11.36 -13.99
C ALA A 198 -8.96 -10.46 -13.04
N PHE A 199 -8.29 -9.42 -13.57
CA PHE A 199 -7.52 -8.48 -12.75
C PHE A 199 -8.41 -7.61 -11.83
N ILE A 200 -9.61 -7.24 -12.27
CA ILE A 200 -10.62 -6.60 -11.41
C ILE A 200 -11.00 -7.52 -10.24
N GLN A 201 -11.28 -8.81 -10.50
CA GLN A 201 -11.60 -9.76 -9.43
C GLN A 201 -10.41 -10.01 -8.49
N TYR A 202 -9.20 -10.14 -9.03
CA TYR A 202 -7.95 -10.30 -8.29
C TYR A 202 -7.74 -9.15 -7.28
N LEU A 203 -7.89 -7.90 -7.72
CA LEU A 203 -7.81 -6.71 -6.85
C LEU A 203 -8.96 -6.62 -5.84
N VAL A 204 -10.15 -7.15 -6.15
CA VAL A 204 -11.25 -7.26 -5.17
C VAL A 204 -10.91 -8.28 -4.07
N GLU A 205 -10.27 -9.40 -4.41
CA GLU A 205 -9.96 -10.51 -3.49
C GLU A 205 -8.56 -10.43 -2.81
N GLY A 206 -7.88 -9.28 -2.93
CA GLY A 206 -6.64 -8.97 -2.19
C GLY A 206 -5.33 -9.21 -2.94
N GLY A 207 -5.39 -9.44 -4.25
CA GLY A 207 -4.21 -9.50 -5.12
C GLY A 207 -3.49 -8.14 -5.23
N LYS A 208 -2.21 -8.15 -5.64
CA LYS A 208 -1.39 -6.94 -5.71
C LYS A 208 -0.76 -6.75 -7.08
N LEU A 209 -0.66 -5.49 -7.53
CA LEU A 209 0.01 -5.13 -8.78
C LEU A 209 1.17 -4.17 -8.51
N LEU A 210 2.27 -4.36 -9.25
CA LEU A 210 3.29 -3.35 -9.45
C LEU A 210 3.26 -2.92 -10.91
N LEU A 211 2.91 -1.65 -11.15
CA LEU A 211 2.78 -1.07 -12.50
C LEU A 211 3.97 -0.13 -12.76
N GLY A 212 4.61 -0.27 -13.92
CA GLY A 212 5.76 0.54 -14.31
C GLY A 212 5.67 1.12 -15.73
N GLY A 213 6.20 2.33 -15.92
CA GLY A 213 6.13 3.03 -17.22
C GLY A 213 4.69 3.33 -17.63
N MET A 214 4.36 3.05 -18.88
CA MET A 214 3.00 3.24 -19.42
C MET A 214 1.97 2.27 -18.81
N ALA A 215 2.41 1.18 -18.16
CA ALA A 215 1.51 0.26 -17.46
C ALA A 215 0.76 0.90 -16.28
N THR A 216 1.15 2.08 -15.79
CA THR A 216 0.36 2.79 -14.75
C THR A 216 -1.06 3.12 -15.21
N SER A 217 -1.30 3.26 -16.52
CA SER A 217 -2.64 3.34 -17.15
C SER A 217 -3.54 2.14 -16.83
N PHE A 218 -2.96 1.02 -16.40
CA PHE A 218 -3.73 -0.15 -15.99
C PHE A 218 -4.54 0.10 -14.69
N ALA A 219 -4.12 1.05 -13.83
CA ALA A 219 -4.85 1.41 -12.61
C ALA A 219 -6.23 2.03 -12.90
N GLU A 220 -6.34 2.89 -13.91
CA GLU A 220 -7.64 3.38 -14.41
C GLU A 220 -8.35 2.31 -15.24
N THR A 221 -7.62 1.49 -16.00
CA THR A 221 -8.19 0.39 -16.82
C THR A 221 -8.99 -0.61 -15.98
N VAL A 222 -8.48 -1.01 -14.81
CA VAL A 222 -9.20 -1.86 -13.84
C VAL A 222 -10.14 -1.07 -12.92
N GLY A 223 -10.23 0.26 -13.09
CA GLY A 223 -11.09 1.13 -12.29
C GLY A 223 -10.72 1.19 -10.81
N ARG A 224 -9.44 0.94 -10.47
CA ARG A 224 -8.91 1.19 -9.12
C ARG A 224 -8.59 2.66 -8.94
N ASP A 225 -7.94 3.29 -9.92
CA ASP A 225 -8.01 4.74 -10.06
C ASP A 225 -9.29 5.13 -10.83
N GLN A 226 -9.83 6.29 -10.45
CA GLN A 226 -11.04 6.91 -10.99
C GLN A 226 -10.87 8.44 -11.02
N SER A 227 -9.61 8.91 -11.06
CA SER A 227 -9.26 10.32 -11.00
C SER A 227 -9.52 11.03 -12.33
N GLY A 228 -9.21 10.39 -13.46
CA GLY A 228 -9.15 11.05 -14.76
C GLY A 228 -8.01 12.08 -14.83
N LEU A 229 -7.00 11.94 -13.98
CA LEU A 229 -5.88 12.89 -13.84
C LEU A 229 -4.58 12.36 -14.43
N LEU A 230 -4.48 11.06 -14.77
CA LEU A 230 -3.35 10.47 -15.50
C LEU A 230 -3.27 11.07 -16.91
N THR A 231 -2.53 12.16 -17.05
CA THR A 231 -2.60 13.07 -18.23
C THR A 231 -1.26 13.68 -18.61
N ILE A 232 -0.20 13.46 -17.82
CA ILE A 232 1.17 13.89 -18.13
C ILE A 232 1.88 12.70 -18.77
N GLN A 233 1.81 12.62 -20.10
CA GLN A 233 2.23 11.45 -20.87
C GLN A 233 3.38 11.77 -21.86
N GLY A 234 4.41 10.94 -21.86
CA GLY A 234 5.53 10.93 -22.79
C GLY A 234 5.54 9.64 -23.64
N ASN A 235 6.05 9.74 -24.87
CA ASN A 235 6.15 8.66 -25.87
C ASN A 235 7.04 9.08 -27.06
N GLY A 236 8.09 9.87 -26.82
CA GLY A 236 8.93 10.45 -27.86
C GLY A 236 10.23 9.68 -28.07
N GLU A 237 10.86 9.80 -29.25
CA GLU A 237 12.08 9.06 -29.63
C GLU A 237 13.37 9.54 -28.90
N GLY A 238 13.25 9.98 -27.65
CA GLY A 238 14.33 10.39 -26.76
C GLY A 238 15.18 11.59 -27.17
N PHE A 239 16.12 11.92 -26.30
CA PHE A 239 17.09 13.01 -26.47
C PHE A 239 18.35 12.84 -25.60
N ASP A 240 19.48 13.35 -26.08
CA ASP A 240 20.69 13.58 -25.28
C ASP A 240 20.42 14.65 -24.20
N SER A 241 20.73 14.34 -22.94
CA SER A 241 20.71 15.33 -21.84
C SER A 241 21.93 15.22 -20.91
N PRO A 242 22.55 16.35 -20.51
CA PRO A 242 23.78 16.37 -19.71
C PRO A 242 23.54 16.20 -18.20
N ASP A 243 22.28 16.17 -17.77
CA ASP A 243 21.91 16.20 -16.35
C ASP A 243 21.71 14.77 -15.79
N THR A 244 21.91 14.59 -14.48
CA THR A 244 21.35 13.45 -13.74
C THR A 244 19.91 13.79 -13.38
N TRP A 245 18.99 12.83 -13.51
CA TRP A 245 17.62 12.95 -12.99
C TRP A 245 17.39 12.05 -11.78
N ALA A 246 16.53 12.51 -10.88
CA ALA A 246 16.23 11.87 -9.61
C ALA A 246 14.74 12.00 -9.27
N ILE A 247 14.25 11.17 -8.37
CA ILE A 247 12.92 11.33 -7.76
C ILE A 247 13.04 11.96 -6.37
N ASP A 248 12.04 12.76 -6.02
CA ASP A 248 11.85 13.26 -4.67
C ASP A 248 10.80 12.42 -3.94
N GLY A 249 11.23 11.70 -2.91
CA GLY A 249 10.36 10.99 -1.96
C GLY A 249 10.16 11.73 -0.63
N GLY A 250 10.68 12.95 -0.43
CA GLY A 250 10.45 13.67 0.83
C GLY A 250 11.26 14.92 1.15
N VAL A 251 11.98 15.53 0.21
CA VAL A 251 12.72 16.80 0.37
C VAL A 251 11.77 17.99 0.27
N ASN A 252 10.95 18.07 -0.77
CA ASN A 252 9.99 19.16 -1.00
C ASN A 252 8.57 18.83 -0.52
N PHE A 253 8.29 17.59 -0.13
CA PHE A 253 7.00 17.17 0.39
C PHE A 253 6.65 17.85 1.73
N VAL A 254 5.38 18.24 1.89
CA VAL A 254 4.80 18.65 3.19
C VAL A 254 4.91 17.55 4.26
N SER A 255 4.87 16.27 3.84
CA SER A 255 5.22 15.12 4.69
C SER A 255 6.13 14.17 3.91
N SER A 256 7.38 14.02 4.36
CA SER A 256 8.33 13.07 3.76
C SER A 256 7.77 11.65 3.71
N LYS A 257 7.92 11.00 2.55
CA LYS A 257 7.54 9.59 2.29
C LYS A 257 8.76 8.66 2.29
N LYS A 258 9.97 9.17 2.58
CA LYS A 258 11.24 8.41 2.61
C LYS A 258 11.25 7.20 3.56
N SER A 259 10.35 7.14 4.53
CA SER A 259 10.17 5.96 5.40
C SER A 259 9.29 4.87 4.79
N HIS A 260 8.66 5.11 3.64
CA HIS A 260 7.78 4.15 2.97
C HIS A 260 8.59 2.94 2.46
N PRO A 261 8.05 1.70 2.55
CA PRO A 261 8.75 0.48 2.17
C PRO A 261 9.49 0.48 0.82
N ILE A 262 9.00 1.19 -0.21
CA ILE A 262 9.72 1.28 -1.51
C ILE A 262 11.16 1.81 -1.40
N TYR A 263 11.48 2.57 -0.35
CA TYR A 263 12.83 3.07 -0.06
C TYR A 263 13.57 2.27 1.01
N THR A 264 12.88 1.45 1.81
CA THR A 264 13.37 0.95 3.11
C THR A 264 13.20 -0.54 3.37
N PHE A 265 12.43 -1.29 2.55
CA PHE A 265 12.08 -2.68 2.87
C PHE A 265 13.32 -3.60 2.92
N ASN A 266 14.21 -3.48 1.94
CA ASN A 266 15.56 -4.02 1.99
C ASN A 266 16.54 -2.88 2.30
N GLU A 267 17.08 -2.85 3.52
CA GLU A 267 18.02 -1.80 3.95
C GLU A 267 19.25 -1.74 3.02
N GLY A 268 19.50 -0.58 2.41
CA GLY A 268 20.67 -0.32 1.58
C GLY A 268 20.56 -0.69 0.10
N LEU A 269 19.36 -0.97 -0.42
CA LEU A 269 19.17 -1.11 -1.88
C LEU A 269 18.86 0.21 -2.61
N VAL A 270 18.48 1.27 -1.89
CA VAL A 270 18.12 2.57 -2.49
C VAL A 270 18.87 3.67 -1.75
N GLU A 271 19.69 4.44 -2.46
CA GLU A 271 20.58 5.45 -1.90
C GLU A 271 20.18 6.88 -2.32
N GLU A 272 20.30 7.82 -1.36
CA GLU A 272 20.10 9.25 -1.59
C GLU A 272 21.39 9.95 -2.05
N ASN A 273 21.27 10.98 -2.90
CA ASN A 273 22.37 11.89 -3.22
C ASN A 273 22.60 12.94 -2.09
N GLU A 274 23.61 13.80 -2.25
CA GLU A 274 23.94 14.84 -1.25
C GLU A 274 22.81 15.86 -0.98
N GLU A 275 21.83 15.97 -1.87
CA GLU A 275 20.65 16.85 -1.74
C GLU A 275 19.44 16.13 -1.10
N GLY A 276 19.52 14.80 -0.96
CA GLY A 276 18.45 13.95 -0.42
C GLY A 276 17.43 13.48 -1.46
N TYR A 277 17.68 13.64 -2.76
CA TYR A 277 16.88 12.99 -3.80
C TYR A 277 17.40 11.57 -4.05
N PHE A 278 16.59 10.70 -4.67
CA PHE A 278 17.03 9.37 -5.13
C PHE A 278 17.32 9.43 -6.64
N PRO A 279 18.59 9.43 -7.08
CA PRO A 279 18.93 9.37 -8.50
C PRO A 279 18.32 8.13 -9.16
N VAL A 280 17.86 8.27 -10.40
CA VAL A 280 17.31 7.15 -11.20
C VAL A 280 17.98 7.01 -12.56
N ILE A 281 18.49 8.10 -13.15
CA ILE A 281 19.21 8.04 -14.44
C ILE A 281 20.28 9.13 -14.56
N ASP A 282 21.48 8.76 -15.02
CA ASP A 282 22.62 9.64 -15.27
C ASP A 282 22.57 10.34 -16.64
N ALA A 283 23.61 11.11 -16.96
CA ALA A 283 23.72 11.89 -18.19
C ALA A 283 23.97 10.99 -19.43
N GLY A 284 23.19 11.20 -20.49
CA GLY A 284 23.23 10.39 -21.71
C GLY A 284 21.95 10.53 -22.54
N PHE A 285 21.73 9.59 -23.47
CA PHE A 285 20.47 9.46 -24.19
C PHE A 285 19.41 8.77 -23.32
N ARG A 286 18.15 9.20 -23.44
CA ARG A 286 16.99 8.70 -22.70
C ARG A 286 15.68 9.17 -23.31
N GLU A 287 14.57 8.54 -22.95
CA GLU A 287 13.27 8.66 -23.65
C GLU A 287 12.25 9.54 -22.93
N ASP A 288 12.32 9.64 -21.59
CA ASP A 288 11.44 10.48 -20.76
C ASP A 288 9.94 10.08 -20.88
N HIS A 289 9.68 8.77 -20.95
CA HIS A 289 8.36 8.14 -21.09
C HIS A 289 7.53 8.20 -19.79
N ASN A 290 7.22 9.44 -19.42
CA ASN A 290 6.35 9.76 -18.30
C ASN A 290 4.93 9.22 -18.50
N ASN A 291 4.31 8.75 -17.42
CA ASN A 291 2.88 8.50 -17.34
C ASN A 291 2.39 8.89 -15.93
N LEU A 292 2.26 10.20 -15.70
CA LEU A 292 2.02 10.84 -14.39
C LEU A 292 0.62 11.48 -14.30
N TRP A 293 0.21 11.73 -13.07
CA TRP A 293 -1.03 12.43 -12.76
C TRP A 293 -0.82 13.96 -12.70
N ASP A 294 -1.81 14.74 -13.14
CA ASP A 294 -1.90 16.19 -12.89
C ASP A 294 -2.90 16.44 -11.74
N ALA A 295 -2.40 16.77 -10.56
CA ALA A 295 -3.21 17.09 -9.39
C ALA A 295 -3.67 18.57 -9.32
N SER A 296 -3.25 19.43 -10.26
CA SER A 296 -3.43 20.90 -10.23
C SER A 296 -4.89 21.38 -10.22
N SER A 297 -5.83 20.49 -10.54
CA SER A 297 -7.28 20.76 -10.55
C SER A 297 -8.02 20.40 -9.26
N LEU A 298 -7.36 19.79 -8.26
CA LEU A 298 -8.06 19.21 -7.09
C LEU A 298 -8.52 20.21 -6.03
N LEU A 299 -7.82 21.34 -5.86
CA LEU A 299 -8.12 22.34 -4.83
C LEU A 299 -8.51 23.69 -5.47
N GLU A 300 -7.65 24.70 -5.37
CA GLU A 300 -7.75 25.95 -6.14
C GLU A 300 -6.63 25.96 -7.20
N PRO A 301 -6.81 26.64 -8.35
CA PRO A 301 -5.88 26.53 -9.47
C PRO A 301 -4.44 26.91 -9.13
N GLY A 302 -3.51 25.99 -9.39
CA GLY A 302 -2.06 26.21 -9.32
C GLY A 302 -1.40 25.54 -8.12
N ASN A 303 -1.34 24.21 -8.15
CA ASN A 303 -0.38 23.37 -7.42
C ASN A 303 -0.32 23.61 -5.89
N GLN A 304 -1.48 23.81 -5.27
CA GLN A 304 -1.58 24.22 -3.88
C GLN A 304 -1.13 23.10 -2.91
N PRO A 305 -0.39 23.42 -1.83
CA PRO A 305 -0.06 22.45 -0.78
C PRO A 305 -1.32 21.79 -0.19
N GLY A 306 -1.30 20.46 -0.07
CA GLY A 306 -2.44 19.62 0.30
C GLY A 306 -3.16 18.93 -0.86
N GLN A 307 -2.81 19.19 -2.13
CA GLN A 307 -3.36 18.47 -3.28
C GLN A 307 -3.14 16.94 -3.21
N PHE A 308 -1.99 16.48 -2.71
CA PHE A 308 -1.70 15.05 -2.55
C PHE A 308 -2.54 14.41 -1.43
N ASN A 309 -2.79 15.15 -0.35
CA ASN A 309 -3.70 14.70 0.72
C ASN A 309 -5.15 14.63 0.21
N GLU A 310 -5.57 15.54 -0.67
CA GLU A 310 -6.89 15.51 -1.30
C GLU A 310 -7.01 14.36 -2.33
N PHE A 311 -5.95 14.05 -3.07
CA PHE A 311 -5.87 12.87 -3.93
C PHE A 311 -6.01 11.57 -3.11
N GLU A 312 -5.28 11.43 -2.00
CA GLU A 312 -5.42 10.27 -1.11
C GLU A 312 -6.84 10.21 -0.52
N ARG A 313 -7.43 11.34 -0.10
CA ARG A 313 -8.80 11.40 0.43
C ARG A 313 -9.88 11.04 -0.60
N LEU A 314 -9.72 11.42 -1.87
CA LEU A 314 -10.69 11.19 -2.92
C LEU A 314 -10.54 9.80 -3.55
N TYR A 315 -9.31 9.43 -3.93
CA TYR A 315 -9.01 8.25 -4.77
C TYR A 315 -8.36 7.12 -3.97
N GLY A 316 -7.79 7.40 -2.79
CA GLY A 316 -7.12 6.40 -1.95
C GLY A 316 -5.76 5.99 -2.50
N GLY A 317 -5.07 6.89 -3.18
CA GLY A 317 -3.66 6.74 -3.55
C GLY A 317 -2.79 7.63 -2.66
N GLU A 318 -1.86 7.05 -1.90
CA GLU A 318 -0.81 7.85 -1.25
C GLU A 318 0.25 8.19 -2.29
N VAL A 319 0.50 9.49 -2.51
CA VAL A 319 1.59 9.94 -3.39
C VAL A 319 2.92 9.71 -2.66
N LEU A 320 3.80 8.92 -3.28
CA LEU A 320 5.08 8.50 -2.72
C LEU A 320 6.28 9.25 -3.31
N ALA A 321 6.20 9.69 -4.56
CA ALA A 321 7.26 10.46 -5.21
C ALA A 321 6.77 11.44 -6.28
N VAL A 322 7.60 12.44 -6.55
CA VAL A 322 7.55 13.32 -7.73
C VAL A 322 8.94 13.42 -8.37
N TRP A 323 9.09 14.12 -9.49
CA TRP A 323 10.41 14.46 -10.05
C TRP A 323 11.22 15.40 -9.12
N SER A 324 12.52 15.16 -8.98
CA SER A 324 13.39 16.04 -8.18
C SER A 324 13.37 17.49 -8.67
N GLY A 325 13.27 18.44 -7.75
CA GLY A 325 13.19 19.88 -8.07
C GLY A 325 11.77 20.39 -8.36
N VAL A 326 10.76 19.51 -8.45
CA VAL A 326 9.36 19.92 -8.31
C VAL A 326 9.15 20.44 -6.88
N SER A 327 8.70 21.69 -6.76
CA SER A 327 8.62 22.43 -5.49
C SER A 327 7.19 22.66 -5.00
N ASP A 328 6.22 22.01 -5.64
CA ASP A 328 4.79 22.13 -5.40
C ASP A 328 4.09 20.76 -5.58
N GLU A 329 2.80 20.67 -5.24
CA GLU A 329 2.07 19.39 -5.26
C GLU A 329 1.40 19.13 -6.62
N CYS A 330 2.12 19.40 -7.73
CA CYS A 330 1.57 19.31 -9.09
C CYS A 330 1.34 17.88 -9.58
N CYS A 331 2.33 17.02 -9.41
CA CYS A 331 2.56 15.93 -10.35
C CYS A 331 3.01 14.64 -9.65
N PRO A 332 2.07 13.85 -9.08
CA PRO A 332 2.37 12.52 -8.55
C PRO A 332 3.00 11.64 -9.62
N GLY A 333 4.19 11.09 -9.36
CA GLY A 333 4.88 10.17 -10.27
C GLY A 333 5.05 8.75 -9.74
N ILE A 334 4.96 8.57 -8.41
CA ILE A 334 4.79 7.25 -7.79
C ILE A 334 3.62 7.32 -6.80
N ILE A 335 2.72 6.34 -6.85
CA ILE A 335 1.51 6.26 -6.00
C ILE A 335 1.32 4.84 -5.45
N GLU A 336 0.98 4.71 -4.15
CA GLU A 336 0.38 3.48 -3.60
C GLU A 336 -1.15 3.63 -3.50
N PHE A 337 -1.87 2.92 -4.37
CA PHE A 337 -3.32 2.75 -4.30
C PHE A 337 -3.71 1.63 -3.31
N LYS A 338 -3.73 1.99 -2.02
CA LYS A 338 -4.09 1.15 -0.85
C LYS A 338 -5.46 0.44 -0.96
N PRO A 339 -5.78 -0.56 -0.11
CA PRO A 339 -7.10 -1.19 -0.09
C PRO A 339 -8.25 -0.18 0.11
N LYS A 340 -9.25 -0.23 -0.79
CA LYS A 340 -10.40 0.67 -0.81
C LYS A 340 -11.60 -0.01 -1.48
N THR A 341 -12.65 -0.29 -0.71
CA THR A 341 -13.89 -0.97 -1.13
C THR A 341 -14.38 -0.51 -2.51
N PRO A 342 -14.59 -1.42 -3.49
CA PRO A 342 -14.61 -2.88 -3.35
C PRO A 342 -13.24 -3.58 -3.37
N TYR A 343 -12.16 -2.86 -3.66
CA TYR A 343 -10.81 -3.45 -3.80
C TYR A 343 -10.19 -3.70 -2.42
N SER A 344 -9.86 -4.97 -2.15
CA SER A 344 -9.08 -5.35 -0.95
C SER A 344 -7.58 -5.37 -1.21
N GLY A 345 -7.18 -5.34 -2.49
CA GLY A 345 -5.80 -5.35 -2.94
C GLY A 345 -5.14 -3.97 -3.01
N THR A 346 -3.85 -3.98 -3.31
CA THR A 346 -2.99 -2.80 -3.40
C THR A 346 -2.34 -2.71 -4.78
N ILE A 347 -2.22 -1.51 -5.33
CA ILE A 347 -1.37 -1.25 -6.51
C ILE A 347 -0.27 -0.26 -6.10
N ILE A 348 0.98 -0.55 -6.44
CA ILE A 348 2.03 0.49 -6.53
C ILE A 348 2.22 0.81 -8.01
N ALA A 349 2.20 2.09 -8.36
CA ALA A 349 2.31 2.57 -9.73
C ALA A 349 3.49 3.56 -9.84
N ILE A 350 4.41 3.29 -10.76
CA ILE A 350 5.67 4.01 -10.98
C ILE A 350 5.68 4.54 -12.43
N GLY A 351 5.33 5.81 -12.61
CA GLY A 351 5.18 6.42 -13.94
C GLY A 351 6.28 7.41 -14.33
N ILE A 352 7.30 7.61 -13.48
CA ILE A 352 8.41 8.55 -13.73
C ILE A 352 9.22 8.12 -14.96
N GLY A 353 9.29 8.97 -15.98
CA GLY A 353 9.92 8.67 -17.28
C GLY A 353 11.45 8.53 -17.26
N GLY A 354 12.11 8.66 -16.11
CA GLY A 354 13.55 8.38 -15.93
C GLY A 354 13.82 7.06 -15.23
N ILE A 355 12.82 6.16 -15.19
CA ILE A 355 12.92 4.81 -14.62
C ILE A 355 12.91 3.81 -15.78
N GLU A 356 13.92 3.96 -16.63
CA GLU A 356 14.23 3.16 -17.82
C GLU A 356 15.13 1.97 -17.41
N TRP A 357 14.91 0.78 -17.96
CA TRP A 357 15.58 -0.48 -17.61
C TRP A 357 16.80 -0.80 -18.49
N ASN A 358 16.69 -0.48 -19.78
CA ASN A 358 17.75 -0.53 -20.78
C ASN A 358 18.06 0.88 -21.29
N MET A 359 19.25 1.08 -21.88
CA MET A 359 19.69 2.38 -22.40
C MET A 359 19.95 2.25 -23.89
N ASN A 360 19.24 2.99 -24.74
CA ASN A 360 19.31 2.83 -26.20
C ASN A 360 20.69 3.23 -26.78
N ASP A 361 21.50 4.03 -26.05
CA ASP A 361 22.89 4.35 -26.39
C ASP A 361 23.90 3.24 -25.99
N GLY A 362 23.46 2.20 -25.29
CA GLY A 362 24.25 1.07 -24.83
C GLY A 362 25.12 1.34 -23.59
N ARG A 363 24.90 2.44 -22.85
CA ARG A 363 25.55 2.65 -21.55
C ARG A 363 24.95 1.78 -20.44
N THR A 364 25.65 1.69 -19.32
CA THR A 364 25.07 1.18 -18.07
C THR A 364 24.69 2.37 -17.21
N ASN A 365 23.40 2.49 -16.87
CA ASN A 365 22.90 3.54 -15.98
C ASN A 365 23.60 3.45 -14.61
N GLU A 366 24.24 4.54 -14.15
CA GLU A 366 24.97 4.59 -12.86
C GLU A 366 24.03 4.30 -11.68
N TYR A 367 22.75 4.66 -11.82
CA TYR A 367 21.72 4.55 -10.79
C TYR A 367 20.73 3.39 -11.04
N ARG A 368 21.06 2.45 -11.94
CA ARG A 368 20.28 1.22 -12.15
C ARG A 368 19.99 0.47 -10.83
N GLY A 369 20.94 0.49 -9.89
CA GLY A 369 20.75 -0.10 -8.55
C GLY A 369 19.58 0.53 -7.76
N ASN A 370 19.33 1.83 -7.90
CA ASN A 370 18.18 2.50 -7.27
C ASN A 370 16.86 2.08 -7.95
N ILE A 371 16.83 1.91 -9.28
CA ILE A 371 15.65 1.40 -10.00
C ILE A 371 15.33 -0.03 -9.53
N GLU A 372 16.30 -0.95 -9.63
CA GLU A 372 16.15 -2.33 -9.18
C GLU A 372 15.78 -2.41 -7.69
N GLY A 373 16.38 -1.55 -6.85
CA GLY A 373 16.08 -1.44 -5.42
C GLY A 373 14.65 -0.99 -5.12
N ILE A 374 14.13 0.02 -5.84
CA ILE A 374 12.75 0.50 -5.70
C ILE A 374 11.75 -0.57 -6.12
N TYR A 375 11.96 -1.23 -7.27
CA TYR A 375 11.09 -2.33 -7.71
C TYR A 375 11.15 -3.53 -6.76
N LYS A 376 12.35 -3.93 -6.32
CA LYS A 376 12.50 -5.04 -5.37
C LYS A 376 11.80 -4.74 -4.04
N ASN A 377 12.02 -3.55 -3.50
CA ASN A 377 11.33 -3.10 -2.30
C ASN A 377 9.80 -3.09 -2.47
N ALA A 378 9.29 -2.67 -3.62
CA ALA A 378 7.86 -2.69 -3.91
C ALA A 378 7.29 -4.12 -4.01
N ILE A 379 7.95 -5.03 -4.74
CA ILE A 379 7.52 -6.44 -4.88
C ILE A 379 7.56 -7.15 -3.52
N ASP A 380 8.67 -7.02 -2.78
CA ASP A 380 8.84 -7.68 -1.48
C ASP A 380 7.83 -7.13 -0.46
N TYR A 381 7.58 -5.81 -0.46
CA TYR A 381 6.57 -5.18 0.39
C TYR A 381 5.15 -5.67 0.07
N LEU A 382 4.71 -5.59 -1.20
CA LEU A 382 3.40 -6.06 -1.64
C LEU A 382 3.20 -7.55 -1.33
N SER A 383 4.28 -8.33 -1.34
CA SER A 383 4.27 -9.76 -0.97
C SER A 383 3.94 -10.04 0.50
N THR A 384 4.00 -9.03 1.39
CA THR A 384 3.66 -9.15 2.83
C THR A 384 2.23 -8.72 3.21
N LEU A 385 1.48 -8.09 2.29
CA LEU A 385 0.15 -7.52 2.56
C LEU A 385 -0.99 -8.56 2.61
#